data_AF-A0A517U538-F1
#
_entry.id   AF-A0A517U538-F1
#
_cell.length_a   1.000
_cell.length_b   1.000
_cell.length_c   1.000
_cell.angle_alpha   90.00
_cell.angle_beta   90.00
_cell.angle_gamma   90.00
#
_symmetry.space_group_name_H-M   'P 1'
#
loop_
_entity.id
_entity.type
_entity.pdbx_description
1 polymer ?
#
loop_
_entity_poly.entity_id
_entity_poly.type
_entity_poly.pdbx_seq_one_letter_code
_entity_poly.pdbx_strand_id
1 'polypeptide(L)'
;MCQRVLRLLLRAKGTPRAACWAAVILSMLLGAVAPIAAQPLLPPSLFNTVVQNPSNGHYYELIKFGSATLTFAEASAAAGAKSYQGIPGHLVTITSQAEQDFIDYTFQKGVNYNVWMGASDSAIEGEWRWVTGPEAGQLFWRTESTNPVITGVAFGFESWGANRDRNQYWEPSNRGYLGNNEDFATFAIGRGTPNVTRWSDLPGEYSRGLRSWVKCYMVEYSIPEPASITIMMLAAFALPRRGHRRATC
;
A
#
# COMPACT_ATOMS: atom_id res chain seq x y z
N MET A 1 18.71 63.12 4.20
CA MET A 1 18.08 64.35 3.66
C MET A 1 16.60 64.47 4.07
N CYS A 2 16.24 64.11 5.31
CA CYS A 2 14.84 63.94 5.73
C CYS A 2 14.57 64.52 7.13
N GLN A 3 15.13 65.71 7.42
CA GLN A 3 14.77 66.46 8.64
C GLN A 3 14.45 67.94 8.37
N ARG A 4 14.54 68.41 7.12
CA ARG A 4 14.17 69.79 6.76
C ARG A 4 12.73 69.94 6.26
N VAL A 5 12.02 68.86 5.93
CA VAL A 5 10.63 68.91 5.44
C VAL A 5 9.62 69.00 6.60
N LEU A 6 9.96 68.49 7.78
CA LEU A 6 9.04 68.43 8.92
C LEU A 6 8.78 69.78 9.61
N ARG A 7 9.56 70.83 9.29
CA ARG A 7 9.38 72.18 9.88
C ARG A 7 8.45 73.10 9.10
N LEU A 8 7.90 72.67 7.97
CA LEU A 8 7.05 73.54 7.11
C LEU A 8 5.53 73.38 7.32
N LEU A 9 5.06 72.39 8.07
CA LEU A 9 3.62 72.10 8.21
C LEU A 9 2.96 72.57 9.52
N LEU A 10 3.68 73.21 10.43
CA LEU A 10 3.14 73.65 11.73
C LEU A 10 2.84 75.16 11.83
N ARG A 11 2.66 75.85 10.69
CA ARG A 11 2.28 77.27 10.65
C ARG A 11 1.03 77.50 9.81
N ALA A 12 -0.12 77.03 10.30
CA ALA A 12 -1.41 77.57 9.93
C ALA A 12 -2.34 77.52 11.14
N LYS A 13 -2.49 78.68 11.78
CA LYS A 13 -3.47 78.94 12.83
C LYS A 13 -4.85 79.07 12.17
N GLY A 14 -5.88 78.51 12.79
CA GLY A 14 -7.18 79.18 12.86
C GLY A 14 -8.36 78.52 12.17
N THR A 15 -9.37 78.27 13.01
CA THR A 15 -10.83 78.27 12.79
C THR A 15 -11.55 76.93 12.56
N PRO A 16 -12.66 76.68 13.29
CA PRO A 16 -13.30 75.36 13.36
C PRO A 16 -14.50 75.32 12.40
N ARG A 17 -14.34 74.77 11.20
CA ARG A 17 -15.46 74.42 10.30
C ARG A 17 -14.97 73.66 9.05
N ALA A 18 -14.33 72.52 9.26
CA ALA A 18 -14.04 71.54 8.19
C ALA A 18 -13.65 70.20 8.80
N ALA A 19 -14.52 69.64 9.65
CA ALA A 19 -14.36 68.30 10.21
C ALA A 19 -15.46 67.38 9.64
N CYS A 20 -15.48 67.24 8.32
CA CYS A 20 -16.15 66.14 7.63
C CYS A 20 -15.60 66.16 6.20
N TRP A 21 -15.22 64.99 5.66
CA TRP A 21 -14.52 64.80 4.38
C TRP A 21 -12.99 64.96 4.39
N ALA A 22 -12.30 64.23 5.27
CA ALA A 22 -10.88 63.90 5.06
C ALA A 22 -10.54 62.49 5.60
N ALA A 23 -11.43 61.51 5.42
CA ALA A 23 -11.23 60.14 5.89
C ALA A 23 -11.60 59.06 4.86
N VAL A 24 -11.56 59.37 3.55
CA VAL A 24 -11.93 58.38 2.51
C VAL A 24 -10.86 58.15 1.44
N ILE A 25 -9.77 58.94 1.35
CA ILE A 25 -8.73 58.73 0.30
C ILE A 25 -7.33 58.46 0.90
N LEU A 26 -7.24 57.78 2.04
CA LEU A 26 -5.95 57.22 2.51
C LEU A 26 -6.10 55.85 3.18
N SER A 27 -6.94 54.99 2.60
CA SER A 27 -7.05 53.58 3.04
C SER A 27 -6.86 52.58 1.89
N MET A 28 -6.35 53.02 0.73
CA MET A 28 -6.18 52.18 -0.47
C MET A 28 -4.73 51.83 -0.84
N LEU A 29 -3.74 52.01 0.03
CA LEU A 29 -2.40 51.46 -0.22
C LEU A 29 -1.77 50.97 1.07
N LEU A 30 -1.94 49.66 1.31
CA LEU A 30 -1.16 48.71 2.13
C LEU A 30 -2.11 47.69 2.77
N GLY A 31 -2.96 47.08 1.94
CA GLY A 31 -3.43 45.73 2.25
C GLY A 31 -2.23 44.81 2.08
N ALA A 32 -1.47 44.60 3.16
CA ALA A 32 -0.51 43.52 3.22
C ALA A 32 -1.32 42.22 3.16
N VAL A 33 -1.58 41.73 1.95
CA VAL A 33 -1.93 40.34 1.75
C VAL A 33 -0.66 39.60 2.14
N ALA A 34 -0.59 39.15 3.40
CA ALA A 34 0.44 38.21 3.79
C ALA A 34 0.35 37.07 2.75
N PRO A 35 1.45 36.70 2.06
CA PRO A 35 1.41 35.51 1.27
C PRO A 35 0.97 34.41 2.22
N ILE A 36 -0.17 33.76 1.93
CA ILE A 36 -0.44 32.45 2.49
C ILE A 36 0.73 31.64 1.96
N ALA A 37 1.77 31.48 2.79
CA ALA A 37 2.84 30.55 2.51
C ALA A 37 2.11 29.24 2.25
N ALA A 38 2.17 28.76 1.01
CA ALA A 38 1.75 27.41 0.70
C ALA A 38 2.57 26.54 1.65
N GLN A 39 1.94 26.08 2.72
CA GLN A 39 2.56 25.11 3.61
C GLN A 39 2.93 23.95 2.69
N PRO A 40 4.19 23.50 2.67
CA PRO A 40 4.51 22.29 1.92
C PRO A 40 3.54 21.22 2.44
N LEU A 41 2.67 20.72 1.56
CA LEU A 41 1.78 19.63 1.90
C LEU A 41 2.68 18.55 2.49
N LEU A 42 2.51 18.27 3.78
CA LEU A 42 3.12 17.07 4.35
C LEU A 42 2.72 15.95 3.41
N PRO A 43 3.68 15.14 2.90
CA PRO A 43 3.29 14.03 2.06
C PRO A 43 2.23 13.24 2.83
N PRO A 44 1.09 12.90 2.22
CA PRO A 44 0.09 12.09 2.89
C PRO A 44 0.79 10.87 3.49
N SER A 45 0.49 10.57 4.75
CA SER A 45 0.97 9.34 5.38
C SER A 45 0.61 8.19 4.45
N LEU A 46 1.62 7.50 3.91
CA LEU A 46 1.40 6.33 3.07
C LEU A 46 0.82 5.17 3.89
N PHE A 47 1.03 5.19 5.21
CA PHE A 47 0.41 4.24 6.11
C PHE A 47 -1.05 4.58 6.34
N ASN A 48 -1.89 3.54 6.31
CA ASN A 48 -3.33 3.61 6.56
C ASN A 48 -4.07 4.53 5.57
N THR A 49 -3.53 4.66 4.36
CA THR A 49 -4.16 5.37 3.24
C THR A 49 -4.40 4.39 2.11
N VAL A 50 -5.63 4.36 1.60
CA VAL A 50 -6.01 3.52 0.47
C VAL A 50 -5.61 4.21 -0.84
N VAL A 51 -4.92 3.48 -1.72
CA VAL A 51 -4.46 3.97 -3.02
C VAL A 51 -4.95 3.02 -4.11
N GLN A 52 -5.53 3.56 -5.18
CA GLN A 52 -5.94 2.77 -6.34
C GLN A 52 -4.75 2.51 -7.26
N ASN A 53 -4.59 1.27 -7.71
CA ASN A 53 -3.71 0.96 -8.83
C ASN A 53 -4.47 1.22 -10.15
N PRO A 54 -4.04 2.17 -10.99
CA PRO A 54 -4.74 2.49 -12.23
C PRO A 54 -4.66 1.35 -13.27
N SER A 55 -3.74 0.39 -13.11
CA SER A 55 -3.53 -0.69 -14.09
C SER A 55 -4.49 -1.86 -13.94
N ASN A 56 -4.86 -2.24 -12.71
CA ASN A 56 -5.83 -3.33 -12.42
C ASN A 56 -7.10 -2.85 -11.70
N GLY A 57 -7.17 -1.55 -11.38
CA GLY A 57 -8.32 -0.94 -10.71
C GLY A 57 -8.45 -1.31 -9.23
N HIS A 58 -7.68 -2.25 -8.70
CA HIS A 58 -7.71 -2.67 -7.30
C HIS A 58 -7.24 -1.54 -6.36
N TYR A 59 -7.57 -1.66 -5.09
CA TYR A 59 -7.12 -0.72 -4.05
C TYR A 59 -6.16 -1.38 -3.08
N TYR A 60 -5.18 -0.63 -2.60
CA TYR A 60 -4.10 -1.10 -1.74
C TYR A 60 -3.96 -0.21 -0.52
N GLU A 61 -3.71 -0.80 0.63
CA GLU A 61 -3.51 -0.08 1.89
C GLU A 61 -2.34 -0.71 2.64
N LEU A 62 -1.27 0.08 2.86
CA LEU A 62 -0.14 -0.35 3.68
C LEU A 62 -0.42 -0.07 5.15
N ILE A 63 -0.47 -1.11 5.98
CA ILE A 63 -0.72 -0.99 7.42
C ILE A 63 0.57 -1.23 8.18
N LYS A 64 0.98 -0.25 8.99
CA LYS A 64 2.12 -0.38 9.90
C LYS A 64 1.66 -0.91 11.25
N PHE A 65 2.37 -1.90 11.78
CA PHE A 65 2.16 -2.36 13.15
C PHE A 65 2.57 -1.23 14.09
N GLY A 66 1.75 -0.93 15.10
CA GLY A 66 2.09 0.08 16.11
C GLY A 66 3.27 -0.36 16.98
N SER A 67 3.09 -0.40 18.30
CA SER A 67 4.07 -1.05 19.20
C SER A 67 4.01 -2.57 19.15
N ALA A 68 2.96 -3.14 18.56
CA ALA A 68 2.77 -4.58 18.40
C ALA A 68 3.54 -5.14 17.21
N THR A 69 3.68 -6.46 17.18
CA THR A 69 4.08 -7.23 16.00
C THR A 69 2.94 -8.20 15.72
N LEU A 70 2.51 -8.35 14.45
CA LEU A 70 1.53 -9.36 14.03
C LEU A 70 2.15 -10.55 13.26
N THR A 71 1.83 -11.77 13.68
CA THR A 71 2.12 -13.01 12.94
C THR A 71 1.49 -12.96 11.56
N PHE A 72 1.87 -13.87 10.67
CA PHE A 72 1.19 -14.01 9.40
C PHE A 72 -0.32 -14.23 9.60
N ALA A 73 -0.70 -15.14 10.50
CA ALA A 73 -2.10 -15.45 10.77
C ALA A 73 -2.88 -14.23 11.30
N GLU A 74 -2.30 -13.48 12.24
CA GLU A 74 -2.91 -12.25 12.76
C GLU A 74 -3.03 -11.16 11.69
N ALA A 75 -2.00 -10.99 10.85
CA ALA A 75 -2.02 -10.05 9.74
C ALA A 75 -3.06 -10.43 8.68
N SER A 76 -3.17 -11.72 8.36
CA SER A 76 -4.17 -12.26 7.44
C SER A 76 -5.58 -12.03 7.95
N ALA A 77 -5.84 -12.31 9.22
CA ALA A 77 -7.12 -12.04 9.86
C ALA A 77 -7.43 -10.53 9.89
N ALA A 78 -6.44 -9.69 10.22
CA ALA A 78 -6.60 -8.24 10.27
C ALA A 78 -6.88 -7.63 8.88
N ALA A 79 -6.23 -8.13 7.83
CA ALA A 79 -6.53 -7.74 6.46
C ALA A 79 -7.93 -8.19 6.02
N GLY A 80 -8.30 -9.44 6.34
CA GLY A 80 -9.63 -10.02 6.08
C GLY A 80 -10.79 -9.30 6.78
N ALA A 81 -10.52 -8.62 7.90
CA ALA A 81 -11.51 -7.83 8.64
C ALA A 81 -11.74 -6.43 8.07
N LYS A 82 -10.97 -6.00 7.07
CA LYS A 82 -11.10 -4.68 6.45
C LYS A 82 -12.09 -4.69 5.30
N SER A 83 -12.63 -3.50 5.01
CA SER A 83 -13.43 -3.26 3.83
C SER A 83 -13.21 -1.85 3.31
N TYR A 84 -13.19 -1.68 1.99
CA TYR A 84 -13.18 -0.37 1.35
C TYR A 84 -14.27 -0.32 0.28
N GLN A 85 -15.17 0.67 0.39
CA GLN A 85 -16.30 0.84 -0.54
C GLN A 85 -17.16 -0.42 -0.72
N GLY A 86 -17.30 -1.23 0.34
CA GLY A 86 -18.05 -2.49 0.31
C GLY A 86 -17.28 -3.70 -0.24
N ILE A 87 -16.03 -3.52 -0.67
CA ILE A 87 -15.14 -4.60 -1.11
C ILE A 87 -14.39 -5.12 0.12
N PRO A 88 -14.42 -6.43 0.41
CA PRO A 88 -13.65 -7.02 1.50
C PRO A 88 -12.15 -6.98 1.18
N GLY A 89 -11.33 -6.77 2.21
CA GLY A 89 -9.87 -6.79 2.10
C GLY A 89 -9.30 -8.19 2.27
N HIS A 90 -8.06 -8.38 1.83
CA HIS A 90 -7.23 -9.54 2.13
C HIS A 90 -5.75 -9.15 2.08
N LEU A 91 -4.84 -10.03 2.52
CA LEU A 91 -3.42 -9.79 2.26
C LEU A 91 -3.18 -9.74 0.75
N VAL A 92 -2.34 -8.80 0.35
CA VAL A 92 -2.06 -8.54 -1.06
C VAL A 92 -1.56 -9.79 -1.77
N THR A 93 -2.09 -10.02 -2.96
CA THR A 93 -1.50 -10.91 -3.95
C THR A 93 -0.76 -10.05 -4.96
N ILE A 94 0.36 -10.55 -5.50
CA ILE A 94 1.12 -9.80 -6.49
C ILE A 94 1.29 -10.72 -7.69
N THR A 95 0.42 -10.57 -8.67
CA THR A 95 0.25 -11.51 -9.79
C THR A 95 0.87 -11.01 -11.09
N SER A 96 1.44 -9.81 -11.10
CA SER A 96 2.11 -9.24 -12.27
C SER A 96 3.26 -8.30 -11.94
N GLN A 97 4.16 -8.11 -12.90
CA GLN A 97 5.24 -7.11 -12.79
C GLN A 97 4.69 -5.69 -12.64
N ALA A 98 3.61 -5.36 -13.35
CA ALA A 98 3.00 -4.03 -13.29
C ALA A 98 2.43 -3.71 -11.89
N GLU A 99 1.84 -4.70 -11.23
CA GLU A 99 1.38 -4.58 -9.85
C GLU A 99 2.54 -4.42 -8.87
N GLN A 100 3.59 -5.23 -9.01
CA GLN A 100 4.80 -5.09 -8.22
C GLN A 100 5.44 -3.70 -8.39
N ASP A 101 5.50 -3.18 -9.62
CA ASP A 101 6.06 -1.87 -9.91
C ASP A 101 5.20 -0.74 -9.33
N PHE A 102 3.87 -0.88 -9.38
CA PHE A 102 2.94 0.06 -8.75
C PHE A 102 3.17 0.12 -7.23
N ILE A 103 3.25 -1.04 -6.57
CA ILE A 103 3.50 -1.14 -5.12
C ILE A 103 4.80 -0.40 -4.76
N ASP A 104 5.85 -0.68 -5.50
CA ASP A 104 7.15 -0.07 -5.26
C ASP A 104 7.13 1.44 -5.47
N TYR A 105 6.65 1.90 -6.62
CA TYR A 105 6.62 3.33 -6.91
C TYR A 105 5.78 4.12 -5.90
N THR A 106 4.67 3.53 -5.45
CA THR A 106 3.71 4.18 -4.56
C THR A 106 4.17 4.20 -3.11
N PHE A 107 4.69 3.07 -2.62
CA PHE A 107 4.92 2.85 -1.19
C PHE A 107 6.41 2.91 -0.77
N GLN A 108 7.39 2.89 -1.68
CA GLN A 108 8.84 2.85 -1.39
C GLN A 108 9.45 4.15 -0.84
N LYS A 109 8.67 5.06 -0.24
CA LYS A 109 9.19 6.35 0.24
C LYS A 109 9.83 6.26 1.63
N GLY A 110 11.15 6.02 1.64
CA GLY A 110 12.04 6.41 2.73
C GLY A 110 12.02 5.55 4.00
N VAL A 111 11.39 4.37 3.98
CA VAL A 111 11.40 3.47 5.14
C VAL A 111 11.53 2.00 4.78
N ASN A 112 12.48 1.32 5.44
CA ASN A 112 12.81 -0.10 5.23
C ASN A 112 11.93 -0.99 6.12
N TYR A 113 10.89 -1.61 5.55
CA TYR A 113 10.06 -2.58 6.24
C TYR A 113 9.88 -3.85 5.42
N ASN A 114 9.88 -5.01 6.09
CA ASN A 114 9.28 -6.20 5.50
C ASN A 114 7.78 -6.17 5.75
N VAL A 115 7.03 -6.64 4.75
CA VAL A 115 5.58 -6.53 4.68
C VAL A 115 5.00 -7.92 4.41
N TRP A 116 4.06 -8.36 5.24
CA TRP A 116 3.32 -9.60 4.96
C TRP A 116 2.48 -9.45 3.68
N MET A 117 2.49 -10.52 2.87
CA MET A 117 1.66 -10.69 1.68
C MET A 117 0.97 -12.05 1.71
N GLY A 118 -0.01 -12.26 0.83
CA GLY A 118 -0.91 -13.42 0.86
C GLY A 118 -0.35 -14.74 0.35
N ALA A 119 0.96 -15.01 0.50
CA ALA A 119 1.60 -16.21 -0.04
C ALA A 119 2.23 -17.09 1.04
N SER A 120 2.11 -18.42 0.87
CA SER A 120 2.63 -19.43 1.80
C SER A 120 2.83 -20.77 1.09
N ASP A 121 3.79 -21.58 1.55
CA ASP A 121 3.97 -22.99 1.21
C ASP A 121 3.75 -23.94 2.40
N SER A 122 3.21 -23.43 3.53
CA SER A 122 2.93 -24.21 4.75
C SER A 122 2.05 -25.46 4.55
N ALA A 123 1.28 -25.52 3.46
CA ALA A 123 0.48 -26.68 3.11
C ALA A 123 1.32 -27.81 2.50
N ILE A 124 2.30 -27.47 1.67
CA ILE A 124 3.19 -28.39 0.97
C ILE A 124 4.54 -27.67 0.80
N GLU A 125 5.53 -28.07 1.60
CA GLU A 125 6.89 -27.52 1.58
C GLU A 125 7.44 -27.38 0.15
N GLY A 126 7.88 -26.17 -0.19
CA GLY A 126 8.40 -25.83 -1.51
C GLY A 126 7.33 -25.52 -2.57
N GLU A 127 6.03 -25.69 -2.30
CA GLU A 127 4.94 -25.25 -3.19
C GLU A 127 4.28 -23.97 -2.70
N TRP A 128 4.74 -22.85 -3.26
CA TRP A 128 4.27 -21.52 -2.91
C TRP A 128 2.95 -21.19 -3.60
N ARG A 129 1.94 -20.92 -2.78
CA ARG A 129 0.58 -20.62 -3.20
C ARG A 129 0.12 -19.28 -2.67
N TRP A 130 -0.76 -18.62 -3.43
CA TRP A 130 -1.62 -17.59 -2.85
C TRP A 130 -2.58 -18.27 -1.88
N VAL A 131 -2.71 -17.76 -0.66
CA VAL A 131 -3.57 -18.30 0.40
C VAL A 131 -4.66 -17.32 0.85
N THR A 132 -4.70 -16.14 0.24
CA THR A 132 -5.72 -15.12 0.46
C THR A 132 -6.20 -14.55 -0.87
N GLY A 133 -7.30 -13.79 -0.85
CA GLY A 133 -7.82 -13.12 -2.04
C GLY A 133 -8.50 -14.05 -3.05
N PRO A 134 -8.91 -13.51 -4.21
CA PRO A 134 -9.48 -14.28 -5.32
C PRO A 134 -8.57 -15.41 -5.85
N GLU A 135 -7.26 -15.28 -5.67
CA GLU A 135 -6.22 -16.21 -6.13
C GLU A 135 -5.98 -17.37 -5.15
N ALA A 136 -6.68 -17.42 -4.01
CA ALA A 136 -6.45 -18.42 -2.98
C ALA A 136 -6.48 -19.86 -3.53
N GLY A 137 -5.40 -20.60 -3.27
CA GLY A 137 -5.15 -21.97 -3.75
C GLY A 137 -4.28 -22.04 -5.00
N GLN A 138 -4.07 -20.94 -5.72
CA GLN A 138 -3.25 -20.91 -6.94
C GLN A 138 -1.76 -21.13 -6.61
N LEU A 139 -1.17 -22.16 -7.21
CA LEU A 139 0.28 -22.37 -7.24
C LEU A 139 0.93 -21.35 -8.17
N PHE A 140 1.91 -20.62 -7.68
CA PHE A 140 2.68 -19.68 -8.50
C PHE A 140 4.16 -20.01 -8.57
N TRP A 141 4.70 -20.78 -7.62
CA TRP A 141 6.10 -21.20 -7.62
C TRP A 141 6.28 -22.57 -6.96
N ARG A 142 7.22 -23.37 -7.49
CA ARG A 142 7.66 -24.62 -6.86
C ARG A 142 9.19 -24.67 -6.77
N THR A 143 9.73 -24.88 -5.58
CA THR A 143 11.16 -25.11 -5.34
C THR A 143 11.57 -26.51 -5.78
N GLU A 144 12.66 -26.61 -6.53
CA GLU A 144 13.25 -27.87 -7.01
C GLU A 144 14.53 -28.24 -6.26
N SER A 145 15.33 -27.24 -5.87
CA SER A 145 16.55 -27.43 -5.07
C SER A 145 16.80 -26.19 -4.21
N THR A 146 17.42 -26.39 -3.05
CA THR A 146 17.90 -25.31 -2.16
C THR A 146 19.43 -25.35 -1.97
N ASN A 147 20.13 -26.32 -2.57
CA ASN A 147 21.58 -26.53 -2.39
C ASN A 147 22.22 -27.02 -3.70
N PRO A 148 23.30 -26.39 -4.20
CA PRO A 148 24.05 -25.24 -3.65
C PRO A 148 23.43 -23.87 -3.95
N VAL A 149 22.41 -23.83 -4.80
CA VAL A 149 21.68 -22.64 -5.24
C VAL A 149 20.20 -23.00 -5.24
N ILE A 150 19.33 -22.03 -4.93
CA ILE A 150 17.90 -22.26 -5.02
C ILE A 150 17.48 -22.27 -6.49
N THR A 151 16.73 -23.28 -6.88
CA THR A 151 16.12 -23.40 -8.21
C THR A 151 14.66 -23.76 -8.07
N GLY A 152 13.85 -23.40 -9.05
CA GLY A 152 12.44 -23.71 -9.05
C GLY A 152 11.76 -23.39 -10.37
N VAL A 153 10.47 -23.72 -10.42
CA VAL A 153 9.60 -23.50 -11.56
C VAL A 153 8.54 -22.47 -11.20
N ALA A 154 8.47 -21.40 -11.99
CA ALA A 154 7.40 -20.41 -11.89
C ALA A 154 6.17 -20.87 -12.69
N PHE A 155 5.00 -20.82 -12.06
CA PHE A 155 3.69 -21.04 -12.67
C PHE A 155 2.89 -19.73 -12.82
N GLY A 156 3.33 -18.68 -12.11
CA GLY A 156 2.80 -17.32 -12.19
C GLY A 156 3.92 -16.29 -12.03
N PHE A 157 3.55 -15.03 -11.85
CA PHE A 157 4.52 -13.99 -11.51
C PHE A 157 5.16 -14.30 -10.16
N GLU A 158 6.47 -14.09 -10.10
CA GLU A 158 7.27 -14.21 -8.89
C GLU A 158 8.32 -13.10 -8.87
N SER A 159 8.72 -12.69 -7.67
CA SER A 159 9.82 -11.75 -7.47
C SER A 159 10.68 -12.14 -6.27
N TRP A 160 10.96 -13.44 -6.12
CA TRP A 160 11.83 -13.98 -5.08
C TRP A 160 13.22 -13.35 -5.09
N GLY A 161 13.81 -13.18 -3.90
CA GLY A 161 15.17 -12.71 -3.67
C GLY A 161 16.18 -13.46 -4.55
N ALA A 162 16.93 -12.76 -5.40
CA ALA A 162 17.96 -13.36 -6.26
C ALA A 162 19.13 -12.41 -6.47
N ASN A 163 20.33 -12.98 -6.54
CA ASN A 163 21.47 -12.29 -7.09
C ASN A 163 21.40 -12.34 -8.63
N ARG A 164 20.89 -11.26 -9.24
CA ARG A 164 20.77 -11.14 -10.70
C ARG A 164 22.11 -11.20 -11.43
N ASP A 165 23.20 -10.71 -10.83
CA ASP A 165 24.54 -10.75 -11.46
C ASP A 165 25.07 -12.17 -11.62
N ARG A 166 24.56 -13.12 -10.83
CA ARG A 166 24.93 -14.54 -10.90
C ARG A 166 23.80 -15.45 -11.38
N ASN A 167 22.60 -14.92 -11.61
CA ASN A 167 21.38 -15.69 -11.86
C ASN A 167 21.15 -16.78 -10.79
N GLN A 168 21.37 -16.42 -9.52
CA GLN A 168 21.25 -17.33 -8.39
C GLN A 168 20.15 -16.85 -7.45
N TYR A 169 19.09 -17.64 -7.28
CA TYR A 169 18.02 -17.35 -6.34
C TYR A 169 18.48 -17.61 -4.92
N TRP A 170 18.26 -16.64 -4.05
CA TRP A 170 18.48 -16.69 -2.60
C TRP A 170 17.22 -16.97 -1.82
N GLU A 171 16.05 -16.86 -2.43
CA GLU A 171 14.75 -17.18 -1.84
C GLU A 171 13.89 -17.97 -2.85
N PRO A 172 12.89 -18.74 -2.39
CA PRO A 172 12.61 -19.06 -0.99
C PRO A 172 13.64 -20.07 -0.46
N SER A 173 14.38 -19.70 0.59
CA SER A 173 15.52 -20.50 1.08
C SER A 173 15.15 -21.51 2.14
N ASN A 174 13.97 -21.38 2.71
CA ASN A 174 13.53 -22.07 3.91
C ASN A 174 14.59 -22.02 5.02
N ARG A 175 15.30 -20.90 5.16
CA ARG A 175 16.47 -20.77 6.04
C ARG A 175 16.10 -20.12 7.35
N GLY A 176 15.26 -20.80 8.12
CA GLY A 176 14.83 -20.31 9.43
C GLY A 176 15.95 -20.35 10.47
N TYR A 177 16.01 -19.33 11.34
CA TYR A 177 16.87 -19.31 12.53
C TYR A 177 16.61 -20.48 13.50
N LEU A 178 15.49 -21.19 13.34
CA LEU A 178 15.06 -22.33 14.17
C LEU A 178 14.94 -23.65 13.39
N GLY A 179 15.50 -23.72 12.18
CA GLY A 179 15.30 -24.83 11.25
C GLY A 179 14.33 -24.46 10.14
N ASN A 180 14.30 -25.30 9.10
CA ASN A 180 13.53 -25.19 7.87
C ASN A 180 12.02 -25.06 8.13
N ASN A 181 11.54 -23.84 8.41
CA ASN A 181 10.13 -23.55 8.70
C ASN A 181 9.78 -22.10 8.32
N GLU A 182 10.31 -21.60 7.21
CA GLU A 182 9.98 -20.27 6.68
C GLU A 182 8.86 -20.39 5.66
N ASP A 183 7.63 -20.50 6.15
CA ASP A 183 6.53 -20.95 5.28
C ASP A 183 5.68 -19.79 4.73
N PHE A 184 6.08 -18.53 4.93
CA PHE A 184 5.24 -17.36 4.66
C PHE A 184 6.01 -16.22 4.00
N ALA A 185 5.43 -15.68 2.93
CA ALA A 185 6.10 -14.69 2.11
C ALA A 185 5.99 -13.28 2.69
N THR A 186 7.08 -12.54 2.56
CA THR A 186 7.13 -11.09 2.73
C THR A 186 7.75 -10.43 1.52
N PHE A 187 7.48 -9.14 1.34
CA PHE A 187 8.24 -8.30 0.44
C PHE A 187 8.81 -7.08 1.17
N ALA A 188 9.92 -6.55 0.67
CA ALA A 188 10.56 -5.36 1.24
C ALA A 188 10.05 -4.08 0.57
N ILE A 189 9.69 -3.09 1.39
CA ILE A 189 9.50 -1.70 0.96
C ILE A 189 10.69 -0.86 1.45
N GLY A 190 11.16 0.07 0.61
CA GLY A 190 12.16 1.09 0.95
C GLY A 190 13.63 0.69 0.82
N ARG A 191 13.97 -0.59 0.65
CA ARG A 191 15.37 -1.00 0.40
C ARG A 191 15.78 -0.46 -0.98
N GLY A 192 16.76 0.43 -0.96
CA GLY A 192 17.18 1.20 -2.13
C GLY A 192 17.77 0.32 -3.22
N THR A 193 16.93 -0.09 -4.18
CA THR A 193 17.19 -0.17 -5.62
C THR A 193 15.91 -0.68 -6.28
N PRO A 194 15.27 0.09 -7.18
CA PRO A 194 14.29 -0.49 -8.10
C PRO A 194 14.96 -1.66 -8.82
N ASN A 195 14.26 -2.79 -8.96
CA ASN A 195 14.71 -3.99 -9.70
C ASN A 195 15.60 -5.02 -8.95
N VAL A 196 15.76 -4.93 -7.64
CA VAL A 196 16.28 -6.06 -6.85
C VAL A 196 15.11 -6.78 -6.19
N THR A 197 14.79 -7.94 -6.76
CA THR A 197 14.22 -9.14 -6.13
C THR A 197 13.84 -8.98 -4.65
N ARG A 198 12.53 -9.06 -4.38
CA ARG A 198 11.89 -8.37 -3.26
C ARG A 198 11.29 -9.31 -2.24
N TRP A 199 10.99 -10.54 -2.63
CA TRP A 199 10.27 -11.47 -1.78
C TRP A 199 11.24 -12.36 -1.01
N SER A 200 10.91 -12.60 0.25
CA SER A 200 11.66 -13.42 1.18
C SER A 200 10.66 -14.19 2.02
N ASP A 201 10.91 -15.47 2.18
CA ASP A 201 10.17 -16.33 3.07
C ASP A 201 10.60 -16.11 4.52
N LEU A 202 9.66 -16.20 5.44
CA LEU A 202 9.87 -16.03 6.88
C LEU A 202 8.95 -16.99 7.65
N PRO A 203 9.30 -17.35 8.89
CA PRO A 203 8.44 -18.17 9.72
C PRO A 203 7.18 -17.37 10.11
N GLY A 204 6.03 -18.04 10.14
CA GLY A 204 4.74 -17.39 10.40
C GLY A 204 4.49 -17.06 11.87
N GLU A 205 5.22 -17.72 12.77
CA GLU A 205 5.09 -17.56 14.22
C GLU A 205 6.25 -16.79 14.87
N TYR A 206 5.94 -16.17 16.00
CA TYR A 206 6.90 -15.51 16.86
C TYR A 206 7.81 -16.49 17.59
N SER A 207 8.90 -16.86 16.94
CA SER A 207 10.05 -17.34 17.68
C SER A 207 10.76 -16.17 18.37
N ARG A 208 11.06 -16.35 19.67
CA ARG A 208 11.69 -15.35 20.56
C ARG A 208 13.02 -14.84 19.99
N GLY A 209 12.96 -13.81 19.13
CA GLY A 209 14.10 -13.23 18.42
C GLY A 209 13.69 -12.36 17.21
N LEU A 210 12.55 -12.66 16.58
CA LEU A 210 12.04 -11.99 15.38
C LEU A 210 11.32 -10.64 15.61
N ARG A 211 11.54 -9.99 16.76
CA ARG A 211 10.80 -8.79 17.20
C ARG A 211 10.86 -7.58 16.22
N SER A 212 11.61 -7.65 15.12
CA SER A 212 12.05 -6.47 14.37
C SER A 212 11.84 -6.46 12.84
N TRP A 213 11.63 -7.58 12.17
CA TRP A 213 11.79 -7.58 10.69
C TRP A 213 10.51 -7.26 9.92
N VAL A 214 9.41 -7.93 10.25
CA VAL A 214 8.10 -7.59 9.67
C VAL A 214 7.43 -6.52 10.52
N LYS A 215 7.11 -5.39 9.88
CA LYS A 215 6.53 -4.22 10.53
C LYS A 215 5.25 -3.76 9.87
N CYS A 216 4.90 -4.33 8.72
CA CYS A 216 3.70 -3.99 8.01
C CYS A 216 3.01 -5.23 7.45
N TYR A 217 1.74 -5.09 7.11
CA TYR A 217 1.05 -5.96 6.17
C TYR A 217 0.40 -5.06 5.12
N MET A 218 0.24 -5.56 3.90
CA MET A 218 -0.47 -4.81 2.86
C MET A 218 -1.79 -5.48 2.55
N VAL A 219 -2.83 -4.66 2.53
CA VAL A 219 -4.19 -5.06 2.21
C VAL A 219 -4.44 -4.74 0.76
N GLU A 220 -5.07 -5.68 0.07
CA GLU A 220 -5.63 -5.50 -1.25
C GLU A 220 -7.15 -5.61 -1.16
N TYR A 221 -7.85 -4.76 -1.91
CA TYR A 221 -9.29 -4.83 -2.14
C TYR A 221 -9.50 -5.08 -3.64
N SER A 222 -9.52 -6.35 -4.04
CA SER A 222 -9.59 -6.73 -5.45
C SER A 222 -10.95 -6.43 -6.04
N ILE A 223 -10.94 -5.70 -7.15
CA ILE A 223 -12.10 -5.55 -8.01
C ILE A 223 -12.03 -6.70 -9.00
N PRO A 224 -13.06 -7.55 -9.14
CA PRO A 224 -13.08 -8.53 -10.19
C PRO A 224 -12.90 -7.80 -11.52
N GLU A 225 -11.82 -8.11 -12.25
CA GLU A 225 -11.59 -7.56 -13.60
C GLU A 225 -12.90 -7.65 -14.42
N PRO A 226 -13.19 -6.72 -15.34
CA PRO A 226 -14.45 -6.74 -16.09
C PRO A 226 -14.73 -8.06 -16.84
N ALA A 227 -13.72 -8.93 -17.03
CA ALA A 227 -13.90 -10.30 -17.50
C ALA A 227 -14.63 -11.23 -16.49
N SER A 228 -14.50 -11.02 -15.18
CA SER A 228 -15.13 -11.82 -14.12
C SER A 228 -16.59 -11.48 -13.87
N ILE A 229 -17.04 -10.25 -14.18
CA ILE A 229 -18.48 -9.91 -14.13
C ILE A 229 -19.25 -10.71 -15.19
N THR A 230 -18.65 -10.97 -16.35
CA THR A 230 -19.31 -11.71 -17.43
C THR A 230 -19.54 -13.18 -17.04
N ILE A 231 -18.58 -13.81 -16.34
CA ILE A 231 -18.69 -15.21 -15.90
C ILE A 231 -19.63 -15.34 -14.69
N MET A 232 -19.60 -14.40 -13.73
CA MET A 232 -20.55 -14.37 -12.60
C MET A 232 -21.99 -14.11 -13.05
N MET A 233 -22.21 -13.20 -14.01
CA MET A 233 -23.53 -12.95 -14.59
C MET A 233 -24.07 -14.17 -15.36
N LEU A 234 -23.22 -14.91 -16.07
CA LEU A 234 -23.62 -16.14 -16.78
C LEU A 234 -24.06 -17.26 -15.83
N ALA A 235 -23.43 -17.39 -14.66
CA ALA A 235 -23.81 -18.40 -13.67
C ALA A 235 -25.17 -18.13 -13.00
N ALA A 236 -25.54 -16.85 -12.81
CA ALA A 236 -26.81 -16.47 -12.19
C ALA A 236 -28.05 -16.73 -13.08
N PHE A 237 -27.88 -16.80 -14.41
CA PHE A 237 -28.97 -17.11 -15.35
C PHE A 237 -29.14 -18.61 -15.63
N ALA A 238 -28.22 -19.47 -15.17
CA ALA A 238 -28.22 -20.91 -15.47
C ALA A 238 -29.01 -21.78 -14.46
N LEU A 239 -29.62 -21.19 -13.41
CA LEU A 239 -30.49 -21.95 -12.50
C LEU A 239 -31.81 -22.32 -13.18
N PRO A 240 -32.09 -23.61 -13.47
CA PRO A 240 -33.38 -24.00 -14.02
C PRO A 240 -34.47 -23.71 -12.99
N ARG A 241 -35.46 -22.90 -13.37
CA ARG A 241 -36.71 -22.74 -12.61
C ARG A 241 -37.34 -24.12 -12.43
N ARG A 242 -37.20 -24.68 -11.23
CA ARG A 242 -37.82 -25.95 -10.84
C ARG A 242 -39.34 -25.75 -10.86
N GLY A 243 -39.98 -26.17 -11.94
CA GLY A 243 -41.42 -26.06 -12.12
C GLY A 243 -42.16 -26.75 -10.98
N HIS A 244 -42.96 -25.99 -10.24
CA HIS A 244 -43.93 -26.55 -9.29
C HIS A 244 -44.99 -27.33 -10.08
N ARG A 245 -44.89 -28.67 -10.07
CA ARG A 245 -46.03 -29.52 -10.40
C ARG A 245 -46.99 -29.47 -9.23
N ARG A 246 -48.14 -28.83 -9.44
CA ARG A 246 -49.31 -28.95 -8.54
C ARG A 246 -49.79 -30.40 -8.64
N ALA A 247 -49.72 -31.12 -7.53
CA ALA A 247 -50.49 -32.34 -7.36
C ALA A 247 -51.94 -31.92 -7.06
N THR A 248 -52.88 -32.30 -7.92
CA THR A 248 -54.31 -32.32 -7.60
C THR A 248 -54.69 -33.73 -7.19
N CYS A 249 -55.48 -33.84 -6.11
CA CYS A 249 -56.07 -35.06 -5.57
C CYS A 249 -56.90 -35.84 -6.59
#